data_AF-A0AAV5Y9M4-F1
#
_entry.id   AF-A0AAV5Y9M4-F1
#
_cell.length_a   1.000
_cell.length_b   1.000
_cell.length_c   1.000
_cell.angle_alpha   90.00
_cell.angle_beta   90.00
_cell.angle_gamma   90.00
#
_symmetry.space_group_name_H-M   'P 1'
#
loop_
_entity.id
_entity.type
_entity.pdbx_description
1 polymer ?
#
loop_
_entity_poly.entity_id
_entity_poly.type
_entity_poly.pdbx_seq_one_letter_code
_entity_poly.pdbx_strand_id
1 'polypeptide(L)'
;MSRLRLGLEMDGSSRGRQVRDIVHSLRSLHGVRGSLMVAADGFVIAAEVPPNVAVEPLAALAATLGRDLEVGASKLGGGAFQTALFSADDGTVFLAASRIGFVVALAEPQANLQSLRGALSEAVTLIEAAWAPAEAAPAV
;
A
#
# COMPACT_ATOMS: atom_id res chain seq x y z
N MET A 1 -17.26 -28.30 24.59
CA MET A 1 -16.46 -27.07 24.77
C MET A 1 -15.56 -26.91 23.56
N SER A 2 -15.85 -25.92 22.71
CA SER A 2 -15.35 -25.82 21.33
C SER A 2 -13.95 -25.21 21.26
N ARG A 3 -13.02 -25.92 20.59
CA ARG A 3 -11.63 -25.54 20.32
C ARG A 3 -11.48 -24.29 19.42
N LEU A 4 -12.58 -23.67 19.00
CA LEU A 4 -12.60 -22.49 18.13
C LEU A 4 -12.28 -21.16 18.85
N ARG A 5 -12.12 -21.16 20.17
CA ARG A 5 -11.75 -19.94 20.93
C ARG A 5 -10.24 -19.76 21.14
N LEU A 6 -9.42 -20.80 20.92
CA LEU A 6 -8.00 -20.73 21.27
C LEU A 6 -7.11 -20.04 20.23
N GLY A 7 -7.62 -19.77 19.03
CA GLY A 7 -6.87 -19.10 17.96
C GLY A 7 -6.97 -17.57 17.94
N LEU A 8 -7.71 -16.96 18.89
CA LEU A 8 -7.96 -15.52 18.95
C LEU A 8 -7.23 -14.82 20.11
N GLU A 9 -6.48 -15.56 20.93
CA GLU A 9 -5.84 -15.04 22.15
C GLU A 9 -4.31 -14.98 22.05
N MET A 10 -3.73 -15.24 20.88
CA MET A 10 -2.29 -15.23 20.63
C MET A 10 -2.03 -14.65 19.23
N ASP A 11 -1.97 -13.32 19.12
CA ASP A 11 -1.12 -12.58 18.17
C ASP A 11 -1.40 -11.07 18.30
N GLY A 12 -0.36 -10.29 18.63
CA GLY A 12 -0.44 -8.83 18.70
C GLY A 12 -0.96 -8.25 17.38
N SER A 13 -1.96 -7.37 17.44
CA SER A 13 -2.54 -6.62 16.31
C SER A 13 -2.60 -7.41 14.99
N SER A 14 -3.76 -8.00 14.65
CA SER A 14 -3.96 -8.67 13.35
C SER A 14 -3.31 -7.87 12.19
N ARG A 15 -2.55 -8.53 11.30
CA ARG A 15 -1.81 -7.86 10.20
C ARG A 15 -2.68 -6.88 9.40
N GLY A 16 -3.95 -7.22 9.20
CA GLY A 16 -4.92 -6.33 8.54
C GLY A 16 -5.22 -5.04 9.31
N ARG A 17 -5.15 -5.03 10.64
CA ARG A 17 -5.24 -3.81 11.46
C ARG A 17 -4.02 -2.92 11.25
N GLN A 18 -2.81 -3.48 11.28
CA GLN A 18 -1.58 -2.72 11.01
C GLN A 18 -1.62 -2.04 9.63
N VAL A 19 -2.04 -2.77 8.58
CA VAL A 19 -2.16 -2.19 7.24
C VAL A 19 -3.19 -1.06 7.20
N ARG A 20 -4.32 -1.19 7.91
CA ARG A 20 -5.32 -0.11 8.01
C ARG A 20 -4.74 1.12 8.72
N ASP A 21 -4.00 0.92 9.80
CA ASP A 21 -3.38 2.03 10.55
C ASP A 21 -2.34 2.77 9.68
N ILE A 22 -1.60 2.05 8.82
CA ILE A 22 -0.66 2.64 7.86
C ILE A 22 -1.39 3.42 6.76
N VAL A 23 -2.50 2.89 6.22
CA VAL A 23 -3.31 3.61 5.24
C VAL A 23 -3.91 4.87 5.87
N HIS A 24 -4.39 4.79 7.12
CA HIS A 24 -4.90 5.93 7.88
C HIS A 24 -3.83 7.00 8.10
N SER A 25 -2.61 6.62 8.49
CA SER A 25 -1.52 7.57 8.71
C SER A 25 -1.17 8.33 7.44
N LEU A 26 -1.12 7.66 6.27
CA LEU A 26 -0.94 8.32 4.97
C LEU A 26 -2.04 9.33 4.67
N ARG A 27 -3.31 8.99 4.98
CA ARG A 27 -4.44 9.90 4.76
C ARG A 27 -4.36 11.16 5.64
N SER A 28 -3.82 11.03 6.85
CA SER A 28 -3.67 12.15 7.80
C SER A 28 -2.59 13.17 7.39
N LEU A 29 -1.79 12.88 6.37
CA LEU A 29 -0.76 13.79 5.88
C LEU A 29 -1.39 15.01 5.19
N HIS A 30 -0.77 16.17 5.41
CA HIS A 30 -1.20 17.41 4.77
C HIS A 30 -1.08 17.30 3.23
N GLY A 31 -2.18 17.60 2.54
CA GLY A 31 -2.25 17.53 1.07
C GLY A 31 -2.48 16.12 0.52
N VAL A 32 -2.69 15.10 1.35
CA VAL A 32 -3.16 13.78 0.88
C VAL A 32 -4.67 13.74 0.98
N ARG A 33 -5.38 13.56 -0.14
CA ARG A 33 -6.85 13.41 -0.21
C ARG A 33 -7.33 12.00 -0.02
N GLY A 34 -6.47 11.00 -0.21
CA GLY A 34 -6.90 9.61 -0.13
C GLY A 34 -5.72 8.67 -0.11
N SER A 35 -5.89 7.51 0.50
CA SER A 35 -4.90 6.44 0.50
C SER A 35 -5.61 5.10 0.40
N LEU A 36 -4.96 4.14 -0.25
CA LEU A 36 -5.44 2.76 -0.29
C LEU A 36 -4.30 1.78 -0.44
N MET A 37 -4.55 0.56 0.05
CA MET A 37 -3.69 -0.59 -0.11
C MET A 37 -4.45 -1.66 -0.89
N VAL A 38 -3.85 -2.10 -1.99
CA VAL A 38 -4.46 -3.00 -2.96
C VAL A 38 -3.56 -4.21 -3.15
N ALA A 39 -4.12 -5.40 -3.14
CA ALA A 39 -3.37 -6.61 -3.46
C ALA A 39 -3.01 -6.65 -4.95
N ALA A 40 -2.00 -7.45 -5.32
CA ALA A 40 -1.54 -7.54 -6.72
C ALA A 40 -2.62 -8.07 -7.70
N ASP A 41 -3.68 -8.69 -7.19
CA ASP A 41 -4.83 -9.16 -7.97
C ASP A 41 -5.95 -8.12 -8.13
N GLY A 42 -5.86 -6.97 -7.44
CA GLY A 42 -6.85 -5.90 -7.49
C GLY A 42 -7.83 -5.87 -6.31
N PHE A 43 -7.75 -6.80 -5.35
CA PHE A 43 -8.58 -6.73 -4.13
C PHE A 43 -8.09 -5.64 -3.18
N VAL A 44 -9.03 -4.91 -2.57
CA VAL A 44 -8.74 -3.85 -1.61
C VAL A 44 -8.50 -4.45 -0.23
N ILE A 45 -7.33 -4.16 0.34
CA ILE A 45 -6.96 -4.57 1.71
C ILE A 45 -7.44 -3.51 2.72
N ALA A 46 -7.20 -2.23 2.40
CA ALA A 46 -7.62 -1.07 3.18
C ALA A 46 -7.77 0.14 2.28
N ALA A 47 -8.72 1.03 2.58
CA ALA A 47 -8.92 2.25 1.82
C ALA A 47 -9.49 3.37 2.71
N GLU A 48 -8.93 4.56 2.58
CA GLU A 48 -9.43 5.80 3.15
C GLU A 48 -9.44 6.87 2.06
N VAL A 49 -10.57 6.97 1.37
CA VAL A 49 -10.78 7.92 0.28
C VAL A 49 -12.10 8.65 0.49
N PRO A 50 -12.25 9.88 -0.05
CA PRO A 50 -13.49 10.63 0.05
C PRO A 50 -14.60 9.95 -0.78
N PRO A 51 -15.88 10.20 -0.47
CA PRO A 51 -17.01 9.47 -1.05
C PRO A 51 -17.18 9.67 -2.57
N ASN A 52 -16.51 10.67 -3.16
CA ASN A 52 -16.51 10.92 -4.59
C ASN A 52 -15.46 10.08 -5.36
N VAL A 53 -14.61 9.31 -4.67
CA VAL A 53 -13.62 8.44 -5.30
C VAL A 53 -14.14 7.01 -5.33
N ALA A 54 -14.26 6.46 -6.54
CA ALA A 54 -14.63 5.07 -6.73
C ALA A 54 -13.44 4.16 -6.38
N VAL A 55 -13.55 3.44 -5.27
CA VAL A 55 -12.48 2.60 -4.72
C VAL A 55 -12.14 1.43 -5.64
N GLU A 56 -13.12 0.69 -6.15
CA GLU A 56 -12.87 -0.53 -6.94
C GLU A 56 -12.20 -0.22 -8.29
N PRO A 57 -12.63 0.79 -9.07
CA PRO A 57 -11.91 1.19 -10.28
C PRO A 57 -10.48 1.65 -10.01
N LEU A 58 -10.26 2.42 -8.92
CA LEU A 58 -8.92 2.87 -8.54
C LEU A 58 -8.01 1.69 -8.15
N ALA A 59 -8.55 0.70 -7.45
CA ALA A 59 -7.84 -0.51 -7.09
C ALA A 59 -7.45 -1.35 -8.31
N ALA A 60 -8.39 -1.57 -9.23
CA ALA A 60 -8.13 -2.28 -10.48
C ALA A 60 -7.07 -1.56 -11.33
N LEU A 61 -7.13 -0.23 -11.41
CA LEU A 61 -6.14 0.58 -12.11
C LEU A 61 -4.75 0.43 -11.47
N ALA A 62 -4.66 0.56 -10.15
CA ALA A 62 -3.41 0.43 -9.41
C ALA A 62 -2.76 -0.94 -9.60
N ALA A 63 -3.54 -2.01 -9.50
CA ALA A 63 -3.05 -3.38 -9.72
C ALA A 63 -2.62 -3.63 -11.18
N THR A 64 -3.26 -2.99 -12.15
CA THR A 64 -2.88 -3.10 -13.57
C THR A 64 -1.58 -2.36 -13.82
N LEU A 65 -1.53 -1.07 -13.49
CA LEU A 65 -0.34 -0.23 -13.70
C LEU A 65 0.86 -0.75 -12.91
N GLY A 66 0.67 -1.18 -11.67
CA GLY A 66 1.74 -1.70 -10.83
C GLY A 66 2.40 -2.92 -11.43
N ARG A 67 1.60 -3.89 -11.91
CA ARG A 67 2.11 -5.10 -12.59
C ARG A 67 2.82 -4.77 -13.89
N ASP A 68 2.25 -3.88 -14.71
CA ASP A 68 2.87 -3.47 -15.97
C ASP A 68 4.21 -2.76 -15.74
N LEU A 69 4.30 -1.94 -14.68
CA LEU A 69 5.53 -1.25 -14.29
C LEU A 69 6.57 -2.19 -13.69
N GLU A 70 6.18 -3.20 -12.91
CA GLU A 70 7.10 -4.24 -12.42
C GLU A 70 7.74 -5.01 -13.58
N VAL A 71 6.91 -5.47 -14.52
CA VAL A 71 7.38 -6.18 -15.73
C VAL A 71 8.23 -5.25 -16.60
N GLY A 72 7.79 -4.01 -16.78
CA GLY A 72 8.48 -2.99 -17.57
C GLY A 72 9.84 -2.62 -16.99
N ALA A 73 9.93 -2.35 -15.69
CA ALA A 73 11.16 -1.97 -15.00
C ALA A 73 12.23 -3.06 -15.11
N SER A 74 11.83 -4.33 -14.97
CA SER A 74 12.73 -5.48 -15.17
C SER A 74 13.29 -5.52 -16.60
N LYS A 75 12.43 -5.28 -17.61
CA LYS A 75 12.83 -5.27 -19.03
C LYS A 75 13.71 -4.07 -19.41
N LEU A 76 13.53 -2.94 -18.75
CA LEU A 76 14.30 -1.72 -18.98
C LEU A 76 15.67 -1.71 -18.26
N GLY A 77 16.01 -2.78 -17.54
CA GLY A 77 17.24 -2.86 -16.75
C GLY A 77 17.25 -1.97 -15.51
N GLY A 78 16.09 -1.43 -15.11
CA GLY A 78 15.93 -0.53 -13.95
C GLY A 78 15.84 -1.24 -12.60
N GLY A 79 15.89 -2.57 -12.59
CA GLY A 79 15.69 -3.37 -11.38
C GLY A 79 14.22 -3.44 -10.97
N ALA A 80 13.97 -3.61 -9.67
CA ALA A 80 12.61 -3.71 -9.13
C ALA A 80 11.90 -2.34 -9.16
N PHE A 81 10.64 -2.33 -9.60
CA PHE A 81 9.79 -1.15 -9.52
C PHE A 81 9.58 -0.75 -8.05
N GLN A 82 9.73 0.54 -7.75
CA GLN A 82 9.54 1.06 -6.39
C GLN A 82 8.35 2.01 -6.31
N THR A 83 8.33 3.04 -7.15
CA THR A 83 7.29 4.07 -7.10
C THR A 83 7.10 4.74 -8.46
N ALA A 84 5.86 5.03 -8.82
CA ALA A 84 5.45 5.87 -9.94
C ALA A 84 4.60 7.04 -9.44
N LEU A 85 4.71 8.18 -10.14
CA LEU A 85 3.88 9.36 -9.92
C LEU A 85 3.14 9.66 -11.21
N PHE A 86 1.83 9.85 -11.11
CA PHE A 86 0.95 10.23 -12.22
C PHE A 86 0.36 11.61 -11.92
N SER A 87 0.76 12.61 -12.69
CA SER A 87 0.18 13.95 -12.59
C SER A 87 -1.17 14.01 -13.30
N ALA A 88 -2.14 14.63 -12.66
CA ALA A 88 -3.48 14.90 -13.18
C ALA A 88 -3.87 16.35 -12.88
N ASP A 89 -4.92 16.83 -13.54
CA ASP A 89 -5.38 18.22 -13.37
C ASP A 89 -5.80 18.53 -11.91
N ASP A 90 -6.31 17.52 -11.20
CA ASP A 90 -6.80 17.65 -9.82
C ASP A 90 -5.81 17.16 -8.76
N GLY A 91 -4.56 16.86 -9.14
CA GLY A 91 -3.51 16.50 -8.20
C GLY A 91 -2.53 15.45 -8.72
N THR A 92 -2.02 14.60 -7.84
CA THR A 92 -1.03 13.59 -8.20
C THR A 92 -1.38 12.25 -7.56
N VAL A 93 -1.34 11.18 -8.35
CA VAL A 93 -1.48 9.82 -7.85
C VAL A 93 -0.09 9.23 -7.67
N PHE A 94 0.19 8.75 -6.47
CA PHE A 94 1.39 7.99 -6.16
C PHE A 94 1.03 6.51 -6.12
N LEU A 95 1.87 5.68 -6.73
CA LEU A 95 1.74 4.23 -6.74
C LEU A 95 3.09 3.65 -6.32
N ALA A 96 3.15 2.94 -5.21
CA ALA A 96 4.35 2.26 -4.75
C ALA A 96 4.13 0.75 -4.66
N ALA A 97 5.15 -0.01 -5.03
CA ALA A 97 5.15 -1.45 -4.90
C ALA A 97 5.51 -1.89 -3.47
N SER A 98 4.91 -3.00 -3.06
CA SER A 98 5.19 -3.71 -1.82
C SER A 98 4.98 -5.21 -2.06
N ARG A 99 5.45 -6.04 -1.14
CA ARG A 99 5.39 -7.50 -1.23
C ARG A 99 3.98 -8.08 -1.29
N ILE A 100 3.01 -7.39 -0.73
CA ILE A 100 1.61 -7.84 -0.73
C ILE A 100 0.73 -7.09 -1.74
N GLY A 101 1.30 -6.17 -2.53
CA GLY A 101 0.60 -5.44 -3.57
C GLY A 101 1.06 -3.98 -3.69
N PHE A 102 0.13 -3.06 -3.86
CA PHE A 102 0.41 -1.67 -4.20
C PHE A 102 -0.20 -0.70 -3.19
N VAL A 103 0.62 0.23 -2.71
CA VAL A 103 0.19 1.37 -1.90
C VAL A 103 -0.07 2.55 -2.83
N VAL A 104 -1.24 3.16 -2.69
CA VAL A 104 -1.66 4.31 -3.50
C VAL A 104 -1.96 5.48 -2.58
N ALA A 105 -1.48 6.67 -2.97
CA ALA A 105 -1.84 7.93 -2.32
C ALA A 105 -2.32 8.94 -3.36
N LEU A 106 -3.42 9.62 -3.07
CA LEU A 106 -3.99 10.69 -3.87
C LEU A 106 -3.59 12.02 -3.23
N ALA A 107 -2.78 12.81 -3.90
CA ALA A 107 -2.31 14.10 -3.43
C ALA A 107 -3.09 15.26 -4.07
N GLU A 108 -3.21 16.37 -3.35
CA GLU A 108 -3.67 17.64 -3.88
C GLU A 108 -2.58 18.30 -4.75
N PRO A 109 -2.95 19.22 -5.66
CA PRO A 109 -1.98 19.94 -6.50
C PRO A 109 -0.91 20.71 -5.70
N GLN A 110 -1.25 21.13 -4.48
CA GLN A 110 -0.36 21.91 -3.59
C GLN A 110 0.42 21.04 -2.61
N ALA A 111 0.29 19.71 -2.68
CA ALA A 111 0.95 18.80 -1.74
C ALA A 111 2.48 18.82 -1.91
N ASN A 112 3.21 18.69 -0.81
CA ASN A 112 4.66 18.53 -0.86
C ASN A 112 5.03 17.13 -1.33
N LEU A 113 5.37 17.01 -2.61
CA LEU A 113 5.67 15.72 -3.25
C LEU A 113 6.87 14.99 -2.62
N GLN A 114 7.86 15.71 -2.08
CA GLN A 114 9.02 15.10 -1.45
C GLN A 114 8.66 14.48 -0.10
N SER A 115 7.89 15.20 0.72
CA SER A 115 7.37 14.68 1.98
C SER A 115 6.46 13.46 1.75
N LEU A 116 5.60 13.52 0.73
CA LEU A 116 4.70 12.42 0.42
C LEU A 116 5.45 11.18 -0.11
N ARG A 117 6.44 11.37 -0.98
CA ARG A 117 7.33 10.27 -1.42
C ARG A 117 8.03 9.62 -0.24
N GLY A 118 8.54 10.43 0.71
CA GLY A 118 9.17 9.93 1.94
C GLY A 118 8.21 9.09 2.79
N ALA A 119 7.02 9.63 3.06
CA ALA A 119 6.00 8.93 3.84
C ALA A 119 5.48 7.66 3.15
N LEU A 120 5.38 7.65 1.82
CA LEU A 120 5.00 6.46 1.06
C LEU A 120 6.07 5.37 1.14
N SER A 121 7.35 5.75 1.05
CA SER A 121 8.47 4.81 1.24
C SER A 121 8.49 4.22 2.67
N GLU A 122 8.19 5.04 3.67
CA GLU A 122 8.06 4.59 5.06
C GLU A 122 6.88 3.63 5.21
N ALA A 123 5.72 3.95 4.64
CA ALA A 123 4.54 3.08 4.66
C ALA A 123 4.82 1.71 4.02
N VAL A 124 5.51 1.67 2.87
CA VAL A 124 5.94 0.41 2.26
C VAL A 124 6.84 -0.37 3.21
N THR A 125 7.83 0.29 3.84
CA THR A 125 8.74 -0.36 4.79
C THR A 125 7.99 -0.96 5.99
N LEU A 126 6.99 -0.26 6.53
CA LEU A 126 6.15 -0.75 7.62
C LEU A 126 5.29 -1.95 7.19
N ILE A 127 4.75 -1.93 5.96
CA ILE A 127 4.01 -3.06 5.39
C ILE A 127 4.91 -4.29 5.23
N GLU A 128 6.14 -4.10 4.73
CA GLU A 128 7.13 -5.18 4.63
C GLU A 128 7.44 -5.79 5.99
N ALA A 129 7.63 -4.96 7.02
CA ALA A 129 7.91 -5.44 8.38
C ALA A 129 6.73 -6.20 8.99
N ALA A 130 5.48 -5.73 8.76
CA ALA A 130 4.27 -6.39 9.23
C ALA A 130 4.02 -7.76 8.56
N TRP A 131 4.52 -7.92 7.33
CA TRP A 131 4.31 -9.10 6.49
C TRP A 131 5.55 -9.97 6.30
N ALA A 132 6.67 -9.62 6.93
CA ALA A 132 7.86 -10.45 6.94
C ALA A 132 7.48 -11.84 7.50
N PRO A 133 7.87 -12.94 6.81
CA PRO A 133 7.70 -14.26 7.39
C PRO A 133 8.44 -14.29 8.73
N ALA A 134 7.80 -14.80 9.78
CA ALA A 134 8.49 -15.14 11.01
C ALA A 134 9.65 -16.06 10.60
N GLU A 135 10.88 -15.59 10.75
CA GLU A 135 12.06 -16.22 10.19
C GLU A 135 12.13 -17.70 10.63
N ALA A 136 12.41 -18.57 9.66
CA ALA A 136 12.67 -19.98 9.88
C ALA A 136 13.70 -20.12 11.00
N ALA A 137 13.28 -20.68 12.14
CA ALA A 137 14.19 -21.03 13.21
C ALA A 137 15.38 -21.80 12.61
N PRO A 138 16.64 -21.44 12.94
CA PRO A 138 17.77 -22.22 12.48
C PRO A 138 17.59 -23.64 12.99
N ALA A 139 17.55 -24.59 12.05
CA ALA A 139 17.60 -26.01 12.39
C ALA A 139 18.93 -26.26 13.09
N VAL A 140 18.86 -26.48 14.41
CA VAL A 140 19.98 -26.94 15.24
C VAL A 140 20.18 -28.43 15.00
#